data_AF-A0A1X7SJA4-F1
#
_entry.id   AF-A0A1X7SJA4-F1
#
_cell.length_a   1.000
_cell.length_b   1.000
_cell.length_c   1.000
_cell.angle_alpha   90.00
_cell.angle_beta   90.00
_cell.angle_gamma   90.00
#
_symmetry.space_group_name_H-M   'P 1'
#
loop_
_entity.id
_entity.type
_entity.pdbx_description
1 polymer ?
#
loop_
_entity_poly.entity_id
_entity_poly.type
_entity_poly.pdbx_seq_one_letter_code
_entity_poly.pdbx_strand_id
1 'polypeptide(L)'
;MCGEGGCGCCVVSATKTDLLSNEQVTLAINSCLCPLYSINGWSITTVEGIGSSKKGFHPVQKRIAEYNGTQCGYCTPGMVMSMH
;
A
#
# COMPACT_ATOMS: atom_id res chain seq x y z
N MET A 1 -3.68 10.03 -8.88
CA MET A 1 -5.04 10.51 -9.28
C MET A 1 -5.29 11.89 -8.69
N CYS A 2 -5.84 12.03 -7.48
CA CYS A 2 -6.21 13.36 -6.95
C CYS A 2 -5.02 14.20 -6.47
N GLY A 3 -3.94 13.57 -5.97
CA GLY A 3 -2.75 14.29 -5.48
C GLY A 3 -2.91 14.96 -4.11
N GLU A 4 -4.08 14.85 -3.49
CA GLU A 4 -4.43 15.54 -2.23
C GLU A 4 -4.83 14.57 -1.10
N GLY A 5 -4.58 13.26 -1.29
CA GLY A 5 -4.84 12.23 -0.28
C GLY A 5 -6.31 11.77 -0.14
N GLY A 6 -7.26 12.41 -0.83
CA GLY A 6 -8.69 12.07 -0.69
C GLY A 6 -9.12 10.75 -1.35
N CYS A 7 -8.43 10.29 -2.40
CA CYS A 7 -8.88 9.13 -3.19
C CYS A 7 -8.35 7.77 -2.72
N GLY A 8 -7.28 7.73 -1.92
CA GLY A 8 -6.64 6.48 -1.49
C GLY A 8 -6.00 5.61 -2.59
N CYS A 9 -6.03 5.99 -3.87
CA CYS A 9 -5.47 5.18 -4.96
C CYS A 9 -3.94 5.00 -4.89
N CYS A 10 -3.26 5.84 -4.10
CA CYS A 10 -1.81 5.84 -3.91
C CYS A 10 -1.41 5.31 -2.53
N VAL A 11 -2.28 4.54 -1.87
CA VAL A 11 -1.95 3.93 -0.57
C VAL A 11 -0.84 2.91 -0.72
N VAL A 12 0.18 3.02 0.14
CA VAL A 12 1.28 2.07 0.30
C VAL A 12 1.46 1.75 1.77
N SER A 13 2.11 0.62 2.07
CA SER A 13 2.48 0.26 3.44
C SER A 13 3.88 0.79 3.74
N ALA A 14 4.03 1.45 4.88
CA ALA A 14 5.27 2.05 5.34
C ALA A 14 5.60 1.55 6.75
N THR A 15 6.71 0.82 6.88
CA THR A 15 7.21 0.33 8.16
C THR A 15 8.38 1.19 8.61
N LYS A 16 8.33 1.68 9.85
CA LYS A 16 9.39 2.47 10.48
C LYS A 16 9.59 2.02 11.92
N THR A 17 10.76 2.27 12.49
CA THR A 17 10.95 2.16 13.93
C THR A 17 10.37 3.39 14.62
N ASP A 18 9.48 3.19 15.59
CA ASP A 18 9.07 4.26 16.48
C ASP A 18 10.21 4.59 17.45
N LEU A 19 10.58 5.88 17.53
CA LEU A 19 11.69 6.34 18.34
C LEU A 19 11.39 6.33 19.84
N LEU A 20 10.10 6.33 20.22
CA LEU A 20 9.69 6.32 21.63
C LEU A 20 9.63 4.89 22.19
N SER A 21 9.01 3.95 21.46
CA SER A 21 8.88 2.56 21.89
C SER A 21 10.02 1.64 21.42
N ASN A 22 10.82 2.09 20.43
CA ASN A 22 11.82 1.28 19.74
C ASN A 22 11.25 0.04 19.02
N GLU A 23 9.95 0.05 18.71
CA GLU A 23 9.27 -1.03 17.99
C GLU A 23 9.08 -0.69 16.51
N GLN A 24 8.99 -1.71 15.67
CA GLN A 24 8.59 -1.51 14.28
C GLN A 24 7.08 -1.31 14.19
N VAL A 25 6.67 -0.19 13.59
CA VAL A 25 5.28 0.15 13.33
C VAL A 25 5.05 0.21 11.83
N THR A 26 3.93 -0.39 11.38
CA THR A 26 3.51 -0.39 9.98
C THR A 26 2.28 0.48 9.81
N LEU A 27 2.32 1.40 8.84
CA LEU A 27 1.30 2.39 8.58
C LEU A 27 0.87 2.35 7.12
N ALA A 28 -0.43 2.49 6.85
CA ALA A 28 -0.93 2.79 5.52
C ALA A 28 -0.84 4.30 5.28
N ILE A 29 -0.13 4.73 4.23
CA ILE A 29 0.07 6.15 3.91
C ILE A 29 -0.28 6.47 2.47
N ASN A 30 -0.69 7.71 2.21
CA ASN A 30 -0.86 8.23 0.86
C ASN A 30 0.50 8.67 0.29
N SER A 31 1.04 7.94 -0.69
CA SER A 31 2.36 8.25 -1.26
C SER A 31 2.41 9.60 -1.99
N CYS A 32 1.28 10.12 -2.49
CA CYS A 32 1.23 11.42 -3.14
C CYS A 32 1.53 12.61 -2.20
N LEU A 33 1.38 12.43 -0.89
CA LEU A 33 1.63 13.44 0.14
C LEU A 33 2.88 13.12 0.97
N CYS A 34 3.68 12.13 0.56
CA CYS A 34 4.84 11.67 1.32
C CYS A 34 6.14 12.05 0.60
N PRO A 35 6.85 13.10 1.05
CA PRO A 35 8.13 13.48 0.46
C PRO A 35 9.19 12.41 0.66
N LEU A 36 9.97 12.11 -0.37
CA LEU A 36 11.00 11.05 -0.32
C LEU A 36 12.05 11.28 0.79
N TYR A 37 12.41 12.53 1.08
CA TYR A 37 13.39 12.84 2.12
C TYR A 37 12.87 12.61 3.55
N SER A 38 11.55 12.57 3.78
CA SER A 38 11.01 12.36 5.12
C SER A 38 10.95 10.89 5.54
N ILE A 39 11.21 9.97 4.62
CA ILE A 39 11.09 8.51 4.84
C ILE A 39 12.44 7.80 4.81
N ASN A 40 13.53 8.53 5.05
CA ASN A 40 14.84 7.92 5.16
C ASN A 40 14.84 6.82 6.24
N GLY A 41 15.28 5.61 5.86
CA GLY A 41 15.30 4.44 6.75
C GLY A 41 13.96 3.72 6.93
N TRP A 42 12.89 4.15 6.26
CA TRP A 42 11.61 3.44 6.27
C TRP A 42 11.60 2.33 5.21
N SER A 43 10.88 1.24 5.48
CA SER A 43 10.62 0.18 4.51
C SER A 43 9.26 0.41 3.85
N ILE A 44 9.23 0.55 2.52
CA ILE A 44 8.01 0.80 1.76
C ILE A 44 7.63 -0.46 0.97
N THR A 45 6.38 -0.89 1.12
CA THR A 45 5.80 -2.00 0.35
C THR A 45 4.65 -1.49 -0.52
N THR A 46 4.74 -1.73 -1.83
CA THR A 46 3.69 -1.45 -2.81
C THR A 46 2.90 -2.71 -3.16
N VAL A 47 1.88 -2.57 -4.01
CA VAL A 47 1.03 -3.70 -4.44
C VAL A 47 1.83 -4.83 -5.10
N GLU A 48 2.90 -4.52 -5.81
CA GLU A 48 3.78 -5.50 -6.44
C GLU A 48 4.67 -6.23 -5.43
N GLY A 49 4.93 -5.60 -4.28
CA GLY A 49 5.75 -6.15 -3.20
C GLY A 49 5.11 -7.35 -2.52
N ILE A 50 3.78 -7.39 -2.43
CA ILE A 50 3.04 -8.46 -1.73
C ILE A 50 2.71 -9.66 -2.64
N GLY A 51 2.74 -9.47 -3.96
CA GLY A 51 2.42 -10.52 -4.92
C GLY A 51 2.33 -10.01 -6.35
N SER A 52 2.49 -10.93 -7.30
CA SER A 52 2.45 -10.64 -8.74
C SER A 52 2.14 -11.90 -9.55
N SER A 53 1.85 -11.73 -10.84
CA SER A 53 1.66 -12.86 -11.77
C SER A 53 2.88 -13.80 -11.86
N LYS A 54 4.10 -13.30 -11.59
CA LYS A 54 5.34 -14.10 -11.61
C LYS A 54 5.62 -14.83 -10.31
N LYS A 55 5.21 -14.27 -9.17
CA LYS A 55 5.52 -14.80 -7.82
C LYS A 55 4.34 -15.48 -7.14
N GLY A 56 3.14 -15.38 -7.72
CA GLY A 56 1.88 -15.68 -7.07
C GLY A 56 1.28 -14.45 -6.40
N PHE A 57 -0.05 -14.39 -6.41
CA PHE A 57 -0.81 -13.30 -5.80
C PHE A 57 -1.08 -13.56 -4.32
N HIS A 58 -0.99 -12.51 -3.51
CA HIS A 58 -1.40 -12.50 -2.10
C HIS A 58 -2.90 -12.82 -1.97
N PRO A 59 -3.38 -13.47 -0.89
CA PRO A 59 -4.80 -13.75 -0.70
C PRO A 59 -5.72 -12.53 -0.85
N VAL A 60 -5.28 -11.34 -0.43
CA VAL A 60 -6.04 -10.08 -0.62
C VAL A 60 -6.20 -9.75 -2.11
N GLN A 61 -5.13 -9.87 -2.91
CA GLN A 61 -5.16 -9.65 -4.36
C GLN A 61 -6.06 -10.66 -5.07
N LYS A 62 -6.03 -11.93 -4.66
CA LYS A 62 -6.89 -12.98 -5.23
C LYS A 62 -8.36 -12.72 -4.92
N ARG A 63 -8.69 -12.51 -3.66
CA ARG A 63 -10.08 -12.34 -3.20
C ARG A 63 -10.75 -11.12 -3.83
N ILE A 64 -10.08 -9.98 -3.91
CA ILE A 64 -10.70 -8.80 -4.52
C ILE A 64 -11.01 -9.02 -6.01
N ALA A 65 -10.21 -9.81 -6.72
CA ALA A 65 -10.47 -10.17 -8.12
C ALA A 65 -11.58 -11.24 -8.24
N GLU A 66 -11.52 -12.30 -7.43
CA GLU A 66 -12.47 -13.43 -7.47
C GLU A 66 -13.89 -13.02 -7.10
N TYR A 67 -14.05 -12.05 -6.18
CA TYR A 67 -15.35 -11.58 -5.71
C TYR A 67 -15.84 -10.32 -6.47
N ASN A 68 -15.37 -10.10 -7.70
CA ASN A 68 -15.76 -8.97 -8.55
C ASN A 68 -15.58 -7.59 -7.90
N GLY A 69 -14.62 -7.46 -6.99
CA GLY A 69 -14.27 -6.20 -6.32
C GLY A 69 -13.45 -5.25 -7.20
N THR A 70 -13.37 -5.51 -8.51
CA THR A 70 -12.62 -4.73 -9.48
C THR A 70 -13.37 -4.63 -10.80
N GLN A 71 -13.47 -3.41 -11.33
CA GLN A 71 -13.98 -3.15 -12.68
C GLN A 71 -12.87 -2.57 -13.55
N CYS A 72 -12.69 -1.24 -13.57
CA CYS A 72 -11.61 -0.60 -14.33
C CYS A 72 -10.20 -0.88 -13.76
N GLY A 73 -10.10 -1.36 -12.51
CA GLY A 73 -8.84 -1.74 -11.88
C GLY A 73 -8.03 -0.60 -11.27
N TYR A 74 -8.37 0.66 -11.54
CA TYR A 74 -7.51 1.78 -11.17
C TYR A 74 -7.35 1.97 -9.65
N CYS A 75 -8.44 1.82 -8.89
CA CYS A 75 -8.42 1.96 -7.43
C CYS A 75 -7.96 0.68 -6.71
N THR A 76 -7.91 -0.46 -7.41
CA THR A 76 -7.65 -1.77 -6.83
C THR A 76 -6.32 -1.83 -6.06
N PRO A 77 -5.18 -1.27 -6.55
CA PRO A 77 -3.95 -1.24 -5.77
C PRO A 77 -4.10 -0.57 -4.41
N GLY A 78 -4.74 0.59 -4.35
CA GLY A 78 -4.97 1.32 -3.09
C GLY A 78 -5.88 0.54 -2.14
N MET A 79 -6.94 -0.08 -2.65
CA MET A 79 -7.83 -0.94 -1.86
C MET A 79 -7.10 -2.16 -1.31
N VAL A 80 -6.27 -2.81 -2.12
CA VAL A 80 -5.44 -3.95 -1.70
C VAL A 80 -4.48 -3.56 -0.59
N MET A 81 -3.76 -2.45 -0.76
CA MET A 81 -2.80 -1.99 0.25
C MET A 81 -3.47 -1.48 1.53
N SER A 82 -4.73 -1.05 1.47
CA SER A 82 -5.49 -0.65 2.66
C SER A 82 -5.98 -1.85 3.49
N MET A 83 -6.10 -3.04 2.87
CA MET A 83 -6.50 -4.29 3.53
C MET A 83 -5.32 -5.16 3.99
N HIS A 84 -4.11 -4.85 3.53
CA HIS A 84 -2.89 -5.62 3.79
C HIS A 84 -2.13 -5.05 4.99
#